data_AF-A0A916IDR2-F1
#
_entry.id   AF-A0A916IDR2-F1
#
_cell.length_a   1.000
_cell.length_b   1.000
_cell.length_c   1.000
_cell.angle_alpha   90.00
_cell.angle_beta   90.00
_cell.angle_gamma   90.00
#
_symmetry.space_group_name_H-M   'P 1'
#
loop_
_entity.id
_entity.type
_entity.pdbx_description
1 polymer ?
#
loop_
_entity_poly.entity_id
_entity_poly.type
_entity_poly.pdbx_seq_one_letter_code
_entity_poly.pdbx_strand_id
1 'polypeptide(L)'
;MNAAQVHAVLARGVSDPRRLNEWASNPQALRTLGVDPASLDLVALRGFAGLALKVRHNGLRGAFLHSFRLLHAAGLEIEVFADYALALATAGEALASTDTARARALIAFVQRWHDPGLTTHSLLWDLLRHEGALFELAQLPAETRTPATRPHARPTPRAMMRVRGTVRLHEMQHKPSDILLALRQREPDLTAIAPAASAMCYWRPPDEAAVRIVELDAFGFAAVQAGQGQHRVAELSMALGLGSRVPDMVRTLLEQLQELGLLVFERPTRSTTQ
;
A
#
# COMPACT_ATOMS: atom_id res chain seq x y z
N MET A 1 0.95 -47.36 7.80
CA MET A 1 1.14 -46.05 7.13
C MET A 1 2.61 -45.94 6.77
N ASN A 2 2.98 -45.77 5.50
CA ASN A 2 4.39 -45.66 5.10
C ASN A 2 4.86 -44.21 5.33
N ALA A 3 5.97 -44.01 6.03
CA ALA A 3 6.54 -42.68 6.26
C ALA A 3 6.73 -41.88 4.96
N ALA A 4 7.13 -42.54 3.86
CA ALA A 4 7.28 -41.92 2.55
C ALA A 4 5.97 -41.30 2.02
N GLN A 5 4.81 -41.94 2.27
CA GLN A 5 3.51 -41.43 1.84
C GLN A 5 3.12 -40.19 2.64
N VAL A 6 3.34 -40.19 3.95
CA VAL A 6 3.09 -39.02 4.81
C VAL A 6 3.98 -37.85 4.37
N HIS A 7 5.28 -38.08 4.15
CA HIS A 7 6.18 -37.04 3.64
C HIS A 7 5.74 -36.48 2.28
N ALA A 8 5.28 -37.33 1.36
CA ALA A 8 4.78 -36.89 0.06
C ALA A 8 3.52 -36.02 0.19
N VAL A 9 2.59 -36.38 1.08
CA VAL A 9 1.37 -35.58 1.37
C VAL A 9 1.74 -34.24 2.00
N LEU A 10 2.66 -34.22 2.97
CA LEU A 10 3.15 -33.00 3.60
C LEU A 10 3.81 -32.07 2.56
N ALA A 11 4.75 -32.61 1.76
CA ALA A 11 5.45 -31.85 0.73
C ALA A 11 4.49 -31.29 -0.32
N ARG A 12 3.48 -32.06 -0.72
CA ARG A 12 2.45 -31.63 -1.67
C ARG A 12 1.52 -30.58 -1.08
N GLY A 13 1.15 -30.69 0.20
CA GLY A 13 0.31 -29.71 0.88
C GLY A 13 1.01 -28.36 1.03
N VAL A 14 2.31 -28.37 1.36
CA VAL A 14 3.11 -27.15 1.46
C VAL A 14 3.38 -26.51 0.09
N SER A 15 3.59 -27.32 -0.96
CA SER A 15 3.86 -26.80 -2.31
C SER A 15 2.61 -26.38 -3.09
N ASP A 16 1.46 -26.96 -2.78
CA ASP A 16 0.16 -26.60 -3.37
C ASP A 16 -0.92 -26.46 -2.27
N PRO A 17 -1.02 -25.29 -1.61
CA PRO A 17 -2.00 -25.03 -0.55
C PRO A 17 -3.47 -25.26 -0.95
N ARG A 18 -3.82 -25.30 -2.24
CA ARG A 18 -5.19 -25.66 -2.68
C ARG A 18 -5.56 -27.08 -2.25
N ARG A 19 -4.58 -28.00 -2.25
CA ARG A 19 -4.77 -29.38 -1.80
C ARG A 19 -5.19 -29.45 -0.34
N LEU A 20 -4.72 -28.52 0.49
CA LEU A 20 -5.11 -28.46 1.90
C LEU A 20 -6.61 -28.16 2.05
N ASN A 21 -7.15 -27.25 1.24
CA ASN A 21 -8.59 -26.96 1.23
C ASN A 21 -9.41 -28.11 0.62
N GLU A 22 -8.88 -28.76 -0.42
CA GLU A 22 -9.51 -29.96 -0.99
C GLU A 22 -9.58 -31.09 0.04
N TRP A 23 -8.50 -31.33 0.79
CA TRP A 23 -8.47 -32.36 1.83
C TRP A 23 -9.31 -32.01 3.06
N ALA A 24 -9.42 -30.73 3.40
CA ALA A 24 -10.29 -30.28 4.48
C ALA A 24 -11.78 -30.47 4.12
N SER A 25 -12.16 -30.17 2.87
CA SER A 25 -13.54 -30.34 2.39
C SER A 25 -13.88 -31.79 2.02
N ASN A 26 -12.87 -32.59 1.63
CA ASN A 26 -13.02 -34.01 1.33
C ASN A 26 -11.89 -34.84 1.97
N PRO A 27 -12.01 -35.19 3.28
CA PRO A 27 -11.01 -35.99 3.97
C PRO A 27 -10.77 -37.38 3.34
N GLN A 28 -11.74 -37.94 2.61
CA GLN A 28 -11.55 -39.24 1.94
C GLN A 28 -10.45 -39.21 0.88
N ALA A 29 -10.16 -38.04 0.30
CA ALA A 29 -9.06 -37.88 -0.65
C ALA A 29 -7.67 -38.10 -0.04
N LEU A 30 -7.51 -38.02 1.29
CA LEU A 30 -6.26 -38.40 1.97
C LEU A 30 -6.14 -39.93 2.10
N ARG A 31 -7.25 -40.63 2.29
CA ARG A 31 -7.26 -42.10 2.41
C ARG A 31 -6.85 -42.77 1.12
N THR A 32 -7.22 -42.21 -0.04
CA THR A 32 -6.76 -42.71 -1.35
C THR A 32 -5.25 -42.54 -1.53
N LEU A 33 -4.62 -41.63 -0.78
CA LEU A 33 -3.17 -41.43 -0.71
C LEU A 33 -2.50 -42.29 0.39
N GLY A 34 -3.26 -43.14 1.09
CA GLY A 34 -2.76 -44.02 2.14
C GLY A 34 -2.55 -43.33 3.50
N VAL A 35 -3.13 -42.14 3.70
CA VAL A 35 -3.03 -41.37 4.95
C VAL A 35 -4.40 -41.32 5.64
N ASP A 36 -4.42 -41.63 6.94
CA ASP A 36 -5.63 -41.46 7.75
C ASP A 36 -5.86 -39.96 8.04
N PRO A 37 -7.00 -39.36 7.66
CA PRO A 37 -7.25 -37.94 7.91
C PRO A 37 -7.14 -37.53 9.38
N ALA A 38 -7.48 -38.41 10.32
CA ALA A 38 -7.39 -38.13 11.75
C ALA A 38 -5.93 -38.02 12.24
N SER A 39 -4.98 -38.57 11.49
CA SER A 39 -3.55 -38.54 11.82
C SER A 39 -2.82 -37.29 11.32
N LEU A 40 -3.50 -36.43 10.55
CA LEU A 40 -2.89 -35.26 9.91
C LEU A 40 -3.60 -33.96 10.32
N ASP A 41 -2.87 -33.08 10.99
CA ASP A 41 -3.35 -31.73 11.32
C ASP A 41 -3.20 -30.81 10.09
N LEU A 42 -4.30 -30.66 9.35
CA LEU A 42 -4.36 -29.79 8.17
C LEU A 42 -4.25 -28.30 8.52
N VAL A 43 -4.64 -27.90 9.73
CA VAL A 43 -4.52 -26.51 10.19
C VAL A 43 -3.05 -26.19 10.44
N ALA A 44 -2.33 -27.07 11.14
CA ALA A 44 -0.89 -26.93 11.31
C ALA A 44 -0.17 -26.92 9.95
N LEU A 45 -0.55 -27.81 9.02
CA LEU A 45 0.07 -27.87 7.70
C LEU A 45 -0.15 -26.58 6.87
N ARG A 46 -1.34 -25.98 6.99
CA ARG A 46 -1.64 -24.65 6.42
C ARG A 46 -0.75 -23.57 7.05
N GLY A 47 -0.58 -23.60 8.36
CA GLY A 47 0.34 -22.72 9.06
C GLY A 47 1.79 -22.88 8.59
N PHE A 48 2.25 -24.11 8.35
CA PHE A 48 3.57 -24.38 7.78
C PHE A 48 3.74 -23.83 6.36
N ALA A 49 2.72 -23.95 5.51
CA ALA A 49 2.75 -23.34 4.17
C ALA A 49 2.86 -21.81 4.25
N GLY A 50 2.11 -21.17 5.16
CA GLY A 50 2.21 -19.75 5.46
C GLY A 50 3.61 -19.35 5.96
N LEU A 51 4.17 -20.10 6.91
CA LEU A 51 5.52 -19.88 7.42
C LEU A 51 6.58 -19.98 6.31
N ALA A 52 6.48 -21.00 5.45
CA ALA A 52 7.39 -21.16 4.31
C ALA A 52 7.32 -19.96 3.36
N LEU A 53 6.11 -19.47 3.06
CA LEU A 53 5.92 -18.28 2.24
C LEU A 53 6.46 -17.01 2.91
N LYS A 54 6.21 -16.82 4.22
CA LYS A 54 6.76 -15.72 5.01
C LYS A 54 8.30 -15.66 4.91
N VAL A 55 8.96 -16.80 5.08
CA VAL A 55 10.44 -16.88 4.98
C VAL A 55 10.92 -16.41 3.61
N ARG A 56 10.20 -16.75 2.53
CA ARG A 56 10.51 -16.27 1.17
C ARG A 56 10.27 -14.77 0.98
N HIS A 57 9.52 -14.12 1.88
CA HIS A 57 9.33 -12.67 1.94
C HIS A 57 10.31 -11.96 2.87
N ASN A 58 11.30 -12.65 3.46
CA ASN A 58 12.27 -12.01 4.36
C ASN A 58 13.03 -10.84 3.72
N GLY A 59 13.19 -10.82 2.39
CA GLY A 59 13.78 -9.68 1.66
C GLY A 59 13.01 -8.36 1.86
N LEU A 60 11.70 -8.43 2.12
CA LEU A 60 10.87 -7.25 2.35
C LEU A 60 11.00 -6.66 3.76
N ARG A 61 11.65 -7.35 4.71
CA ARG A 61 11.71 -6.88 6.11
C ARG A 61 12.38 -5.51 6.28
N GLY A 62 13.35 -5.18 5.42
CA GLY A 62 14.00 -3.86 5.46
C GLY A 62 13.06 -2.73 5.01
N ALA A 63 12.17 -3.00 4.06
CA ALA A 63 11.25 -2.02 3.49
C ALA A 63 9.91 -1.92 4.26
N PHE A 64 9.49 -3.01 4.90
CA PHE A 64 8.19 -3.15 5.56
C PHE A 64 8.33 -3.51 7.05
N LEU A 65 9.38 -2.98 7.69
CA LEU A 65 9.77 -3.34 9.05
C LEU A 65 8.59 -3.28 10.04
N HIS A 66 7.82 -2.19 9.99
CA HIS A 66 6.75 -1.95 10.94
C HIS A 66 5.51 -2.77 10.62
N SER A 67 5.21 -3.02 9.34
CA SER A 67 4.12 -3.93 8.95
C SER A 67 4.39 -5.35 9.42
N PHE A 68 5.62 -5.86 9.29
CA PHE A 68 5.98 -7.18 9.83
C PHE A 68 5.94 -7.21 11.37
N ARG A 69 6.34 -6.13 12.04
CA ARG A 69 6.21 -6.02 13.49
C ARG A 69 4.74 -6.01 13.93
N LEU A 70 3.88 -5.30 13.20
CA LEU A 70 2.45 -5.25 13.47
C LEU A 70 1.78 -6.61 13.27
N LEU A 71 2.11 -7.31 12.17
CA LEU A 71 1.65 -8.68 11.94
C LEU A 71 1.98 -9.61 13.11
N HIS A 72 3.21 -9.50 13.63
CA HIS A 72 3.65 -10.29 14.77
C HIS A 72 2.88 -9.91 16.05
N ALA A 73 2.80 -8.61 16.37
CA ALA A 73 2.12 -8.12 17.56
C ALA A 73 0.60 -8.43 17.56
N ALA A 74 -0.02 -8.43 16.38
CA ALA A 74 -1.43 -8.75 16.20
C ALA A 74 -1.72 -10.25 16.11
N GLY A 75 -0.70 -11.12 16.10
CA GLY A 75 -0.87 -12.57 15.89
C GLY A 75 -1.36 -12.97 14.49
N LEU A 76 -1.36 -12.04 13.53
CA LEU A 76 -1.90 -12.23 12.18
C LEU A 76 -0.91 -12.86 11.20
N GLU A 77 0.36 -12.93 11.57
CA GLU A 77 1.44 -13.23 10.63
C GLU A 77 1.27 -14.57 9.89
N ILE A 78 0.96 -15.65 10.61
CA ILE A 78 0.79 -16.97 10.00
C ILE A 78 -0.47 -17.04 9.15
N GLU A 79 -1.56 -16.45 9.63
CA GLU A 79 -2.85 -16.40 8.94
C GLU A 79 -2.73 -15.68 7.58
N VAL A 80 -2.20 -14.45 7.60
CA VAL A 80 -2.01 -13.62 6.39
C VAL A 80 -1.19 -14.35 5.35
N PHE A 81 -0.05 -14.94 5.74
CA PHE A 81 0.80 -15.64 4.77
C PHE A 81 0.24 -17.00 4.33
N ALA A 82 -0.53 -17.69 5.17
CA ALA A 82 -1.21 -18.91 4.76
C ALA A 82 -2.30 -18.62 3.71
N ASP A 83 -3.08 -17.57 3.94
CA ASP A 83 -4.10 -17.10 2.99
C ASP A 83 -3.48 -16.57 1.71
N TYR A 84 -2.33 -15.89 1.81
CA TYR A 84 -1.60 -15.44 0.64
C TYR A 84 -1.04 -16.61 -0.18
N ALA A 85 -0.52 -17.66 0.47
CA ALA A 85 -0.04 -18.86 -0.21
C ALA A 85 -1.18 -19.56 -0.97
N LEU A 86 -2.35 -19.65 -0.34
CA LEU A 86 -3.55 -20.16 -0.99
C LEU A 86 -4.00 -19.30 -2.17
N ALA A 87 -3.98 -17.97 -2.03
CA ALA A 87 -4.36 -17.05 -3.10
C ALA A 87 -3.45 -17.21 -4.33
N LEU A 88 -2.13 -17.29 -4.13
CA LEU A 88 -1.16 -17.53 -5.20
C LEU A 88 -1.42 -18.87 -5.91
N ALA A 89 -1.58 -19.95 -5.15
CA ALA A 89 -1.83 -21.27 -5.71
C ALA A 89 -3.16 -21.33 -6.48
N THR A 90 -4.19 -20.65 -5.98
CA THR A 90 -5.51 -20.53 -6.63
C THR A 90 -5.41 -19.78 -7.96
N ALA A 91 -4.63 -18.70 -8.01
CA ALA A 91 -4.37 -17.96 -9.25
C ALA A 91 -3.40 -18.70 -10.21
N GLY A 92 -2.73 -19.77 -9.76
CA GLY A 92 -1.66 -20.42 -10.51
C GLY A 92 -0.40 -19.55 -10.64
N GLU A 93 -0.23 -18.59 -9.72
CA GLU A 93 0.87 -17.64 -9.74
C GLU A 93 2.07 -18.13 -8.92
N ALA A 94 3.26 -17.88 -9.44
CA ALA A 94 4.49 -18.04 -8.67
C ALA A 94 4.75 -16.78 -7.83
N LEU A 95 5.46 -16.94 -6.72
CA LEU A 95 5.99 -15.80 -5.97
C LEU A 95 6.87 -14.95 -6.90
N ALA A 96 6.63 -13.64 -6.90
CA ALA A 96 7.39 -12.71 -7.73
C ALA A 96 8.91 -12.79 -7.46
N SER A 97 9.71 -12.54 -8.50
CA SER A 97 11.17 -12.70 -8.46
C SER A 97 11.91 -11.51 -7.85
N THR A 98 11.32 -10.31 -7.89
CA THR A 98 11.91 -9.08 -7.36
C THR A 98 11.17 -8.58 -6.13
N ASP A 99 11.87 -7.90 -5.23
CA ASP A 99 11.25 -7.35 -4.02
C ASP A 99 10.18 -6.30 -4.34
N THR A 100 10.36 -5.50 -5.40
CA THR A 100 9.33 -4.56 -5.85
C THR A 100 8.05 -5.24 -6.30
N ALA A 101 8.17 -6.32 -7.07
CA ALA A 101 7.00 -7.07 -7.51
C ALA A 101 6.35 -7.84 -6.35
N ARG A 102 7.14 -8.37 -5.40
CA ARG A 102 6.63 -9.01 -4.17
C ARG A 102 5.89 -8.03 -3.29
N ALA A 103 6.44 -6.84 -3.05
CA ALA A 103 5.82 -5.78 -2.28
C ALA A 103 4.45 -5.40 -2.86
N ARG A 104 4.39 -5.16 -4.18
CA ARG A 104 3.14 -4.86 -4.89
C ARG A 104 2.13 -6.00 -4.77
N ALA A 105 2.57 -7.25 -4.95
CA ALA A 105 1.70 -8.41 -4.87
C ALA A 105 1.15 -8.62 -3.45
N LEU A 106 1.97 -8.40 -2.41
CA LEU A 106 1.56 -8.46 -1.00
C LEU A 106 0.54 -7.35 -0.67
N ILE A 107 0.81 -6.11 -1.07
CA ILE A 107 -0.13 -4.99 -0.87
C ILE A 107 -1.46 -5.27 -1.57
N ALA A 108 -1.43 -5.72 -2.82
CA ALA A 108 -2.65 -6.06 -3.58
C ALA A 108 -3.42 -7.24 -2.96
N PHE A 109 -2.71 -8.21 -2.38
CA PHE A 109 -3.33 -9.29 -1.62
C PHE A 109 -4.02 -8.75 -0.37
N VAL A 110 -3.30 -8.00 0.47
CA VAL A 110 -3.85 -7.47 1.73
C VAL A 110 -5.03 -6.53 1.46
N GLN A 111 -5.03 -5.76 0.37
CA GLN A 111 -6.17 -4.95 -0.03
C GLN A 111 -7.48 -5.77 -0.19
N ARG A 112 -7.38 -7.01 -0.69
CA ARG A 112 -8.54 -7.90 -0.88
C ARG A 112 -8.86 -8.74 0.35
N TRP A 113 -7.85 -9.03 1.15
CA TRP A 113 -7.96 -9.82 2.38
C TRP A 113 -8.43 -8.97 3.58
N HIS A 114 -8.17 -7.66 3.54
CA HIS A 114 -8.56 -6.69 4.56
C HIS A 114 -10.06 -6.74 4.86
N ASP A 115 -10.38 -6.76 6.16
CA ASP A 115 -11.74 -6.58 6.66
C ASP A 115 -11.80 -5.24 7.41
N PRO A 116 -12.54 -4.23 6.91
CA PRO A 116 -12.65 -2.93 7.58
C PRO A 116 -13.35 -3.00 8.94
N GLY A 117 -14.08 -4.08 9.25
CA GLY A 117 -14.71 -4.31 10.55
C GLY A 117 -13.73 -4.73 11.64
N LEU A 118 -12.51 -5.15 11.28
CA LEU A 118 -11.48 -5.59 12.21
C LEU A 118 -10.37 -4.52 12.33
N THR A 119 -10.25 -3.89 13.51
CA THR A 119 -9.28 -2.81 13.75
C THR A 119 -7.85 -3.20 13.37
N THR A 120 -7.40 -4.41 13.72
CA THR A 120 -6.06 -4.90 13.41
C THR A 120 -5.82 -5.04 11.90
N HIS A 121 -6.84 -5.39 11.13
CA HIS A 121 -6.76 -5.44 9.67
C HIS A 121 -6.61 -4.03 9.10
N SER A 122 -7.39 -3.06 9.58
CA SER A 122 -7.27 -1.66 9.15
C SER A 122 -5.92 -1.03 9.51
N LEU A 123 -5.40 -1.29 10.72
CA LEU A 123 -4.05 -0.85 11.11
C LEU A 123 -2.99 -1.42 10.17
N LEU A 124 -3.08 -2.73 9.86
CA LEU A 124 -2.16 -3.39 8.94
C LEU A 124 -2.24 -2.78 7.54
N TRP A 125 -3.45 -2.56 7.03
CA TRP A 125 -3.67 -2.00 5.71
C TRP A 125 -3.12 -0.58 5.59
N ASP A 126 -3.39 0.30 6.56
CA ASP A 126 -2.87 1.67 6.57
C ASP A 126 -1.34 1.70 6.65
N LEU A 127 -0.74 0.85 7.49
CA LEU A 127 0.71 0.78 7.65
C LEU A 127 1.41 0.21 6.41
N LEU A 128 0.84 -0.83 5.78
CA LEU A 128 1.38 -1.37 4.53
C LEU A 128 1.32 -0.36 3.39
N ARG A 129 0.24 0.42 3.28
CA ARG A 129 0.16 1.52 2.31
C ARG A 129 1.18 2.61 2.59
N HIS A 130 1.39 2.96 3.85
CA HIS A 130 2.42 3.91 4.28
C HIS A 130 3.83 3.45 3.87
N GLU A 131 4.24 2.25 4.30
CA GLU A 131 5.57 1.72 3.97
C GLU A 131 5.71 1.43 2.47
N GLY A 132 4.63 0.99 1.82
CA GLY A 132 4.56 0.77 0.37
C GLY A 132 4.80 2.05 -0.43
N ALA A 133 4.16 3.16 -0.06
CA ALA A 133 4.38 4.45 -0.71
C ALA A 133 5.83 4.94 -0.54
N LEU A 134 6.40 4.80 0.65
CA LEU A 134 7.80 5.14 0.91
C LEU A 134 8.75 4.28 0.08
N PHE A 135 8.52 2.97 0.07
CA PHE A 135 9.32 2.02 -0.69
C PHE A 135 9.24 2.30 -2.19
N GLU A 136 8.05 2.48 -2.77
CA GLU A 136 7.90 2.78 -4.20
C GLU A 136 8.61 4.07 -4.59
N LEU A 137 8.42 5.15 -3.82
CA LEU A 137 9.02 6.44 -4.12
C LEU A 137 10.53 6.44 -3.96
N ALA A 138 11.07 5.70 -2.98
CA ALA A 138 12.51 5.55 -2.80
C ALA A 138 13.20 4.85 -3.97
N GLN A 139 12.49 3.95 -4.67
CA GLN A 139 13.03 3.19 -5.80
C GLN A 139 13.02 3.94 -7.14
N LEU A 140 12.42 5.13 -7.20
CA LEU A 140 12.45 5.92 -8.43
C LEU A 140 13.89 6.34 -8.76
N PRO A 141 14.30 6.28 -10.04
CA PRO A 141 15.58 6.83 -10.45
C PRO A 141 15.62 8.33 -10.11
N ALA A 142 16.80 8.84 -9.74
CA ALA A 142 16.97 10.28 -9.59
C ALA A 142 16.73 10.93 -10.96
N GLU A 143 15.82 11.89 -11.03
CA GLU A 143 15.61 12.63 -12.26
C GLU A 143 16.83 13.52 -12.53
N THR A 144 17.29 13.52 -13.78
CA THR A 144 18.35 14.44 -14.20
C THR A 144 17.86 15.86 -13.99
N ARG A 145 18.53 16.60 -13.10
CA ARG A 145 18.21 17.99 -12.76
C ARG A 145 18.09 18.82 -14.02
N THR A 146 16.86 19.06 -14.46
CA THR A 146 16.60 20.08 -15.47
C THR A 146 16.48 21.39 -14.69
N PRO A 147 17.36 22.38 -14.90
CA PRO A 147 17.30 23.62 -14.14
C PRO A 147 15.92 24.25 -14.35
N ALA A 148 15.21 24.48 -13.24
CA ALA A 148 13.91 25.15 -13.22
C ALA A 148 14.12 26.60 -13.70
N THR A 149 14.06 26.80 -15.02
CA THR A 149 14.42 28.07 -15.66
C THR A 149 13.24 29.01 -15.78
N ARG A 150 12.03 28.60 -15.37
CA ARG A 150 10.83 29.44 -15.48
C ARG A 150 10.28 29.80 -14.11
N PRO A 151 10.04 31.10 -13.85
CA PRO A 151 9.31 31.51 -12.66
C PRO A 151 7.91 30.88 -12.69
N HIS A 152 7.52 30.22 -11.59
CA HIS A 152 6.19 29.64 -11.47
C HIS A 152 5.13 30.73 -11.52
N ALA A 153 4.05 30.50 -12.29
CA ALA A 153 2.94 31.44 -12.33
C ALA A 153 2.19 31.45 -10.99
N ARG A 154 1.44 32.51 -10.72
CA ARG A 154 0.45 32.50 -9.63
C ARG A 154 -0.77 31.67 -10.02
N PRO A 155 -1.50 31.07 -9.06
CA PRO A 155 -2.75 30.37 -9.34
C PRO A 155 -3.80 31.37 -9.82
N THR A 156 -4.06 31.32 -11.12
CA THR A 156 -5.15 32.05 -11.77
C THR A 156 -6.16 31.05 -12.30
N PRO A 157 -7.44 31.41 -12.54
CA PRO A 157 -8.45 30.47 -13.03
C PRO A 157 -8.03 29.71 -14.30
N ARG A 158 -7.20 30.31 -15.16
CA ARG A 158 -6.69 29.73 -16.40
C ARG A 158 -5.35 28.99 -16.24
N ALA A 159 -4.68 29.10 -15.09
CA ALA A 159 -3.42 28.42 -14.88
C ALA A 159 -3.62 26.90 -14.87
N MET A 160 -2.69 26.19 -15.52
CA MET A 160 -2.60 24.74 -15.47
C MET A 160 -1.87 24.35 -14.18
N MET A 161 -2.49 23.51 -13.36
CA MET A 161 -1.94 22.99 -12.13
C MET A 161 -1.26 21.65 -12.39
N ARG A 162 -0.03 21.49 -11.89
CA ARG A 162 0.72 20.25 -12.01
C ARG A 162 1.44 19.93 -10.71
N VAL A 163 1.47 18.66 -10.31
CA VAL A 163 2.35 18.20 -9.22
C VAL A 163 3.81 18.26 -9.66
N ARG A 164 4.68 18.80 -8.81
CA ARG A 164 6.13 18.83 -9.06
C ARG A 164 6.79 17.60 -8.44
N GLY A 165 7.23 16.66 -9.26
CA GLY A 165 7.83 15.40 -8.81
C GLY A 165 6.80 14.27 -8.78
N THR A 166 7.07 13.21 -8.03
CA THR A 166 6.19 12.04 -7.94
C THR A 166 5.47 12.00 -6.61
N VAL A 167 4.16 11.74 -6.63
CA VAL A 167 3.33 11.63 -5.43
C VAL A 167 2.62 10.29 -5.31
N ARG A 168 2.29 9.92 -4.07
CA ARG A 168 1.29 8.91 -3.71
C ARG A 168 0.32 9.53 -2.71
N LEU A 169 -0.97 9.36 -2.96
CA LEU A 169 -2.04 9.88 -2.13
C LEU A 169 -2.80 8.72 -1.49
N HIS A 170 -3.02 8.79 -0.18
CA HIS A 170 -3.76 7.78 0.56
C HIS A 170 -4.70 8.41 1.59
N GLU A 171 -5.96 8.00 1.57
CA GLU A 171 -6.87 8.19 2.69
C GLU A 171 -6.72 7.01 3.65
N MET A 172 -6.34 7.30 4.90
CA MET A 172 -6.07 6.32 5.95
C MET A 172 -7.14 6.39 7.03
N GLN A 173 -7.49 5.24 7.63
CA GLN A 173 -8.41 5.20 8.78
C GLN A 173 -7.67 5.53 10.09
N HIS A 174 -6.39 5.22 10.16
CA HIS A 174 -5.50 5.49 11.28
C HIS A 174 -4.27 6.25 10.79
N LYS A 175 -3.79 7.19 11.60
CA LYS A 175 -2.57 7.92 11.29
C LYS A 175 -1.35 7.00 11.44
N PRO A 176 -0.50 6.84 10.40
CA PRO A 176 0.68 5.99 10.50
C PRO A 176 1.61 6.37 11.67
N SER A 177 1.71 7.65 12.03
CA SER A 177 2.50 8.11 13.19
C SER A 177 2.07 7.46 14.50
N ASP A 178 0.78 7.25 14.69
CA ASP A 178 0.20 6.76 15.94
C ASP A 178 0.43 5.25 16.03
N ILE A 179 0.29 4.55 14.90
CA ILE A 179 0.65 3.12 14.78
C ILE A 179 2.13 2.93 15.07
N LEU A 180 3.00 3.74 14.44
CA LEU A 180 4.45 3.67 14.64
C LEU A 180 4.85 3.97 16.08
N LEU A 181 4.19 4.93 16.73
CA LEU A 181 4.41 5.25 18.14
C LEU A 181 4.04 4.09 19.05
N ALA A 182 2.85 3.48 18.86
CA ALA A 182 2.42 2.31 19.61
C ALA A 182 3.40 1.14 19.43
N LEU A 183 3.80 0.88 18.18
CA LEU A 183 4.76 -0.18 17.84
C LEU A 183 6.17 0.06 18.40
N ARG A 184 6.50 1.18 19.04
CA ARG A 184 7.78 1.30 19.78
C ARG A 184 7.78 0.46 21.04
N GLN A 185 6.61 0.22 21.63
CA GLN A 185 6.46 -0.60 22.83
C GLN A 185 6.74 -2.07 22.53
N ARG A 186 7.29 -2.80 23.50
CA ARG A 186 7.58 -4.24 23.35
C ARG A 186 6.31 -5.05 23.12
N GLU A 187 5.27 -4.74 23.87
CA GLU A 187 3.93 -5.34 23.80
C GLU A 187 2.94 -4.21 23.54
N PRO A 188 2.72 -3.82 22.27
CA PRO A 188 1.88 -2.68 21.93
C PRO A 188 0.41 -3.00 22.18
N ASP A 189 -0.31 -2.11 22.86
CA ASP A 189 -1.78 -2.17 22.93
C ASP A 189 -2.37 -1.60 21.65
N LEU A 190 -2.65 -2.49 20.68
CA LEU A 190 -3.24 -2.12 19.40
C LEU A 190 -4.70 -1.64 19.53
N THR A 191 -5.38 -1.97 20.63
CA THR A 191 -6.78 -1.56 20.85
C THR A 191 -6.91 -0.12 21.30
N ALA A 192 -5.83 0.46 21.84
CA ALA A 192 -5.78 1.87 22.26
C ALA A 192 -5.60 2.86 21.09
N ILE A 193 -5.30 2.37 19.89
CA ILE A 193 -5.09 3.22 18.71
C ILE A 193 -6.46 3.61 18.14
N ALA A 194 -6.90 4.83 18.45
CA ALA A 194 -8.17 5.33 17.97
C ALA A 194 -8.14 5.59 16.45
N PRO A 195 -9.26 5.34 15.72
CA PRO A 195 -9.41 5.79 14.34
C PRO A 195 -9.24 7.30 14.24
N ALA A 196 -8.42 7.73 13.30
CA ALA A 196 -8.13 9.13 13.01
C ALA A 196 -7.96 9.28 11.50
N ALA A 197 -9.09 9.48 10.82
CA ALA A 197 -9.12 9.63 9.37
C ALA A 197 -8.14 10.73 8.94
N SER A 198 -7.24 10.40 8.02
CA SER A 198 -6.19 11.31 7.56
C SER A 198 -5.92 11.13 6.08
N ALA A 199 -5.67 12.24 5.40
CA ALA A 199 -5.32 12.25 3.99
C ALA A 199 -3.80 12.50 3.87
N MET A 200 -3.06 11.48 3.48
CA MET A 200 -1.59 11.48 3.47
C MET A 200 -1.08 11.65 2.04
N CYS A 201 -0.15 12.60 1.86
CA CYS A 201 0.62 12.76 0.63
C CYS A 201 2.08 12.39 0.87
N TYR A 202 2.53 11.36 0.15
CA TYR A 202 3.93 10.98 0.06
C TYR A 202 4.47 11.59 -1.21
N TRP A 203 5.49 12.43 -1.09
CA TRP A 203 5.98 13.25 -2.18
C TRP A 203 7.48 13.13 -2.29
N ARG A 204 7.97 12.74 -3.46
CA ARG A 204 9.39 12.85 -3.80
C ARG A 204 9.58 14.02 -4.76
N PRO A 205 10.21 15.13 -4.30
CA PRO A 205 10.60 16.23 -5.18
C PRO A 205 11.55 15.71 -6.28
N PRO A 206 11.53 16.30 -7.49
CA PRO A 206 12.37 15.84 -8.60
C PRO A 206 13.87 16.04 -8.34
N ASP A 207 14.22 16.99 -7.46
CA ASP A 207 15.58 17.42 -7.12
C ASP A 207 16.14 16.80 -5.83
N GLU A 208 15.34 15.96 -5.15
CA GLU A 208 15.67 15.34 -3.88
C GLU A 208 15.47 13.81 -3.92
N ALA A 209 16.36 13.07 -3.24
CA ALA A 209 16.18 11.64 -3.02
C ALA A 209 15.20 11.35 -1.88
N ALA A 210 15.03 12.30 -0.95
CA ALA A 210 14.19 12.13 0.22
C ALA A 210 12.70 12.20 -0.13
N VAL A 211 11.92 11.29 0.46
CA VAL A 211 10.46 11.34 0.41
C VAL A 211 9.98 12.21 1.56
N ARG A 212 9.16 13.21 1.24
CA ARG A 212 8.46 14.07 2.19
C ARG A 212 7.05 13.51 2.42
N ILE A 213 6.56 13.65 3.64
CA ILE A 213 5.20 13.23 4.02
C ILE A 213 4.45 14.48 4.46
N VAL A 214 3.30 14.74 3.86
CA VAL A 214 2.45 15.89 4.15
C VAL A 214 1.06 15.38 4.51
N GLU A 215 0.56 15.74 5.68
CA GLU A 215 -0.85 15.55 6.04
C GLU A 215 -1.66 16.66 5.37
N LEU A 216 -2.68 16.28 4.62
CA LEU A 216 -3.54 17.19 3.87
C LEU A 216 -4.93 17.21 4.49
N ASP A 217 -5.58 18.37 4.44
CA ASP A 217 -7.03 18.42 4.59
C ASP A 217 -7.72 17.96 3.30
N ALA A 218 -9.05 17.92 3.31
CA ALA A 218 -9.84 17.50 2.15
C ALA A 218 -9.57 18.36 0.90
N PHE A 219 -9.35 19.66 1.07
CA PHE A 219 -9.04 20.56 -0.03
C PHE A 219 -7.67 20.27 -0.62
N GLY A 220 -6.63 20.18 0.22
CA GLY A 220 -5.27 19.88 -0.18
C GLY A 220 -5.19 18.55 -0.91
N PHE A 221 -5.88 17.53 -0.43
CA PHE A 221 -5.95 16.23 -1.09
C PHE A 221 -6.55 16.33 -2.51
N ALA A 222 -7.70 16.99 -2.64
CA ALA A 222 -8.35 17.21 -3.94
C ALA A 222 -7.49 18.04 -4.89
N ALA A 223 -6.81 19.08 -4.39
CA ALA A 223 -5.93 19.93 -5.17
C ALA A 223 -4.71 19.15 -5.71
N VAL A 224 -4.07 18.33 -4.88
CA VAL A 224 -2.93 17.50 -5.31
C VAL A 224 -3.39 16.40 -6.26
N GLN A 225 -4.56 15.80 -6.03
CA GLN A 225 -5.15 14.82 -6.93
C GLN A 225 -5.41 15.42 -8.32
N ALA A 226 -6.03 16.61 -8.38
CA ALA A 226 -6.23 17.35 -9.63
C ALA A 226 -4.89 17.78 -10.28
N GLY A 227 -3.85 18.05 -9.49
CA GLY A 227 -2.54 18.37 -10.02
C GLY A 227 -1.85 17.20 -10.75
N GLN A 228 -2.26 15.96 -10.50
CA GLN A 228 -1.74 14.79 -11.22
C GLN A 228 -2.32 14.68 -12.65
N GLY A 229 -3.53 15.21 -12.87
CA GLY A 229 -4.25 15.13 -14.16
C GLY A 229 -4.04 16.32 -15.10
N GLN A 230 -3.16 17.28 -14.77
CA GLN A 230 -3.01 18.54 -15.49
C GLN A 230 -4.33 19.31 -15.62
N HIS A 231 -4.96 19.63 -14.49
CA HIS A 231 -6.22 20.38 -14.46
C HIS A 231 -6.01 21.89 -14.40
N ARG A 232 -7.01 22.65 -14.86
CA ARG A 232 -7.04 24.11 -14.63
C ARG A 232 -7.50 24.41 -13.21
N VAL A 233 -7.04 25.52 -12.64
CA VAL A 233 -7.51 25.97 -11.31
C VAL A 233 -9.04 26.18 -11.28
N ALA A 234 -9.63 26.68 -12.38
CA ALA A 234 -11.09 26.81 -12.47
C ALA A 234 -11.83 25.46 -12.45
N GLU A 235 -11.23 24.38 -12.96
CA GLU A 235 -11.84 23.05 -12.95
C GLU A 235 -11.89 22.48 -11.53
N LEU A 236 -10.83 22.68 -10.74
CA LEU A 236 -10.84 22.34 -9.31
C LEU A 236 -11.94 23.14 -8.58
N SER A 237 -12.03 24.45 -8.82
CA SER A 237 -13.06 25.31 -8.20
C SER A 237 -14.49 24.85 -8.55
N MET A 238 -14.73 24.46 -9.81
CA MET A 238 -16.02 23.92 -10.24
C MET A 238 -16.32 22.55 -9.61
N ALA A 239 -15.33 21.66 -9.54
CA ALA A 239 -15.48 20.34 -8.92
C ALA A 239 -15.82 20.44 -7.42
N LEU A 240 -15.36 21.50 -6.75
CA LEU A 240 -15.67 21.82 -5.36
C LEU A 240 -17.00 22.60 -5.19
N GLY A 241 -17.75 22.85 -6.27
CA GLY A 241 -19.04 23.58 -6.22
C GLY A 241 -18.91 25.09 -6.00
N LEU A 242 -17.72 25.67 -6.15
CA LEU A 242 -17.44 27.10 -5.91
C LEU A 242 -17.63 27.96 -7.18
N GLY A 243 -17.93 27.33 -8.32
CA GLY A 243 -18.10 27.97 -9.62
C GLY A 243 -16.78 28.26 -10.34
N SER A 244 -16.86 28.99 -11.46
CA SER A 244 -15.72 29.27 -12.35
C SER A 244 -14.80 30.39 -11.86
N ARG A 245 -15.26 31.20 -10.90
CA ARG A 245 -14.42 32.16 -10.19
C ARG A 245 -13.67 31.41 -9.09
N VAL A 246 -12.38 31.67 -8.96
CA VAL A 246 -11.54 31.09 -7.90
C VAL A 246 -11.61 32.02 -6.69
N PRO A 247 -12.22 31.61 -5.57
CA PRO A 247 -12.26 32.42 -4.35
C PRO A 247 -10.84 32.67 -3.82
N ASP A 248 -10.64 33.79 -3.10
CA ASP A 248 -9.33 34.13 -2.55
C ASP A 248 -8.81 33.08 -1.57
N MET A 249 -9.69 32.47 -0.78
CA MET A 249 -9.33 31.35 0.09
C MET A 249 -8.72 30.17 -0.69
N VAL A 250 -9.34 29.77 -1.81
CA VAL A 250 -8.82 28.70 -2.69
C VAL A 250 -7.47 29.09 -3.27
N ARG A 251 -7.34 30.36 -3.70
CA ARG A 251 -6.08 30.89 -4.22
C ARG A 251 -4.97 30.81 -3.16
N THR A 252 -5.23 31.25 -1.93
CA THR A 252 -4.27 31.22 -0.83
C THR A 252 -3.83 29.79 -0.49
N LEU A 253 -4.76 28.84 -0.43
CA LEU A 253 -4.42 27.43 -0.18
C LEU A 253 -3.56 26.85 -1.33
N LEU A 254 -3.85 27.20 -2.58
CA LEU A 254 -3.04 26.81 -3.72
C LEU A 254 -1.64 27.47 -3.70
N GLU A 255 -1.54 28.71 -3.26
CA GLU A 255 -0.27 29.41 -3.05
C GLU A 255 0.56 28.71 -1.96
N GLN A 256 -0.06 28.26 -0.86
CA GLN A 256 0.63 27.47 0.18
C GLN A 256 1.17 26.14 -0.36
N LEU A 257 0.40 25.40 -1.17
CA LEU A 257 0.86 24.16 -1.80
C LEU A 257 2.01 24.41 -2.81
N GLN A 258 2.02 25.58 -3.45
CA GLN A 258 3.11 26.02 -4.31
C GLN A 258 4.36 26.43 -3.51
N GLU A 259 4.21 27.11 -2.38
CA GLU A 259 5.30 27.47 -1.47
C GLU A 259 5.97 26.23 -0.87
N LEU A 260 5.17 25.19 -0.55
CA LEU A 260 5.69 23.87 -0.17
C LEU A 260 6.43 23.17 -1.31
N GLY A 261 6.28 23.64 -2.55
CA GLY A 261 6.89 23.08 -3.75
C GLY A 261 6.15 21.87 -4.32
N LEU A 262 4.97 21.53 -3.79
CA LEU A 262 4.19 20.35 -4.19
C LEU A 262 3.46 20.59 -5.51
N LEU A 263 2.94 21.80 -5.71
CA LEU A 263 2.26 22.22 -6.93
C LEU A 263 3.05 23.29 -7.68
N VAL A 264 2.97 23.25 -9.00
CA VAL A 264 3.43 24.31 -9.90
C VAL A 264 2.31 24.72 -10.82
N PHE A 265 2.30 26.01 -11.16
CA PHE A 265 1.32 26.60 -12.06
C PHE A 265 1.98 27.11 -13.32
N GLU A 266 1.38 26.76 -14.46
CA GLU A 266 1.84 27.15 -15.78
C GLU A 266 0.78 28.00 -16.47
N ARG A 267 1.23 29.03 -17.19
CA ARG A 267 0.33 29.80 -18.05
C ARG A 267 -0.04 28.94 -19.26
N PRO A 268 -1.29 29.02 -19.76
CA PRO A 268 -1.65 28.36 -21.02
C PRO A 268 -0.66 28.79 -22.10
N THR A 269 0.03 27.83 -22.71
CA THR A 269 0.77 28.11 -23.94
C THR A 269 -0.26 28.53 -24.98
N ARG A 270 -0.15 29.76 -25.51
CA ARG A 270 -0.93 30.14 -26.69
C ARG A 270 -0.55 29.12 -27.76
N SER A 271 -1.50 28.27 -28.15
CA SER A 271 -1.33 27.44 -29.32
C SER A 271 -1.09 28.40 -30.47
N THR A 272 0.13 28.41 -31.00
CA THR A 272 0.43 29.11 -32.24
C THR A 272 -0.36 28.37 -33.31
N THR A 273 -1.55 28.86 -33.61
CA THR A 273 -2.35 28.38 -34.73
C THR A 273 -1.53 28.68 -35.99
N GLN A 274 -0.96 27.63 -36.58
CA GLN A 274 -0.51 27.65 -37.98
C GLN A 274 -1.72 27.37 -38.87
#